data_AF-A0A0B6YW95-F1
#
_entry.id   AF-A0A0B6YW95-F1
#
_cell.length_a   1.000
_cell.length_b   1.000
_cell.length_c   1.000
_cell.angle_alpha   90.00
_cell.angle_beta   90.00
_cell.angle_gamma   90.00
#
_symmetry.space_group_name_H-M   'P 1'
#
loop_
_entity.id
_entity.type
_entity.pdbx_description
1 polymer ?
#
loop_
_entity_poly.entity_id
_entity_poly.type
_entity_poly.pdbx_seq_one_letter_code
_entity_poly.pdbx_strand_id
1 'polypeptide(L)' 'EAVNVPFTLVDGYIDTLHLQIPWSEISTESIVVIVDGLWLTIRLTETEIDEGIDVRSVFESMTASMVEE' A
#
# COMPACT_ATOMS: atom_id res chain seq x y z
N GLU A 1 1.53 6.09 12.09
CA GLU A 1 2.77 5.29 12.11
C GLU A 1 3.37 5.32 10.71
N ALA A 2 4.61 5.78 10.56
CA ALA A 2 5.30 5.69 9.28
C ALA A 2 5.70 4.23 9.10
N VAL A 3 5.11 3.57 8.10
CA VAL A 3 5.52 2.22 7.74
C VAL A 3 6.99 2.31 7.32
N ASN A 4 7.89 1.60 8.02
CA ASN A 4 9.31 1.60 7.69
C ASN A 4 9.53 0.69 6.47
N VAL A 5 9.15 1.20 5.30
CA VAL A 5 9.29 0.53 4.01
C VAL A 5 10.39 1.18 3.18
N PRO A 6 11.18 0.40 2.42
CA PRO A 6 12.29 0.89 1.60
C PRO A 6 11.81 1.56 0.31
N PHE A 7 10.64 2.20 0.33
CA PHE A 7 10.10 2.96 -0.76
C PHE A 7 9.37 4.19 -0.23
N THR A 8 9.45 5.27 -0.98
CA THR A 8 8.69 6.49 -0.77
C THR A 8 7.55 6.54 -1.77
N LEU A 9 6.33 6.84 -1.29
CA LEU A 9 5.22 7.16 -2.17
C LEU A 9 5.49 8.52 -2.84
N VAL A 10 5.64 8.52 -4.16
CA VAL A 10 5.88 9.73 -4.96
C VAL A 10 4.56 10.39 -5.32
N ASP A 11 3.61 9.59 -5.77
CA ASP A 11 2.31 10.05 -6.24
C ASP A 11 1.28 8.92 -6.08
N GLY A 12 0.01 9.30 -6.01
CA GLY A 12 -1.10 8.37 -5.89
C GLY A 12 -2.35 8.93 -6.52
N TYR A 13 -3.09 8.08 -7.23
CA TYR A 13 -4.38 8.38 -7.82
C TYR A 13 -5.41 7.37 -7.33
N ILE A 14 -6.59 7.86 -6.99
CA ILE A 14 -7.75 7.06 -6.67
C ILE A 14 -8.84 7.48 -7.64
N ASP A 15 -9.40 6.52 -8.35
CA ASP A 15 -10.49 6.78 -9.28
C ASP A 15 -11.79 7.04 -8.53
N THR A 16 -12.22 6.06 -7.73
CA THR A 16 -13.47 6.15 -6.98
C THR A 16 -13.29 5.70 -5.53
N LEU A 17 -13.90 6.45 -4.62
CA LEU A 17 -13.97 6.11 -3.21
C LEU A 17 -15.44 5.97 -2.80
N HIS A 18 -15.83 4.76 -2.39
CA HIS A 18 -17.16 4.46 -1.90
C HIS A 18 -17.14 4.46 -0.37
N LEU A 19 -18.04 5.25 0.21
CA LEU A 19 -18.20 5.35 1.66
C LEU A 19 -19.61 4.88 2.05
N GLN A 20 -19.68 3.80 2.82
CA GLN A 20 -20.92 3.29 3.36
C GLN A 20 -20.97 3.59 4.86
N ILE A 21 -21.80 4.58 5.22
CA ILE A 21 -22.03 4.97 6.61
C ILE A 21 -23.41 4.44 7.06
N PRO A 22 -23.46 3.49 8.01
CA PRO A 22 -24.71 3.02 8.58
C PRO A 22 -25.22 4.01 9.64
N TRP A 23 -25.84 5.12 9.21
CA TRP A 23 -26.29 6.19 10.12
C TRP A 23 -27.20 5.71 11.27
N SER A 24 -28.02 4.70 11.00
CA SER A 24 -28.94 4.11 11.98
C SER A 24 -28.23 3.32 13.08
N GLU A 25 -27.02 2.83 12.80
CA GLU A 25 -26.27 1.89 13.65
C GLU A 25 -24.83 2.37 13.88
N ILE A 26 -24.60 3.68 13.76
CA ILE A 26 -23.25 4.28 13.77
C ILE A 26 -22.44 4.01 15.04
N SER A 27 -23.12 3.67 16.14
CA SER A 27 -22.47 3.33 17.42
C SER A 27 -22.06 1.85 17.53
N THR A 28 -22.62 0.99 16.69
CA THR A 28 -22.47 -0.48 16.79
C THR A 28 -21.84 -1.08 15.54
N GLU A 29 -22.05 -0.47 14.38
CA GLU A 29 -21.50 -0.90 13.10
C GLU A 29 -20.34 -0.01 12.65
N SER A 30 -19.43 -0.61 11.88
CA SER A 30 -18.26 0.07 11.33
C SER A 30 -18.60 0.73 10.00
N ILE A 31 -17.98 1.88 9.74
CA ILE A 31 -18.03 2.53 8.42
C ILE A 31 -17.17 1.72 7.46
N VAL A 32 -17.72 1.38 6.30
CA VAL A 32 -16.99 0.66 5.25
C VAL A 32 -16.50 1.66 4.22
N VAL A 33 -15.19 1.62 3.94
CA VAL A 33 -14.55 2.43 2.90
C VAL A 33 -13.99 1.48 1.85
N ILE A 34 -14.42 1.65 0.60
CA ILE A 34 -13.94 0.87 -0.53
C ILE A 34 -13.25 1.83 -1.49
N VAL A 35 -12.05 1.48 -1.93
CA VAL A 35 -11.23 2.27 -2.83
C VAL A 35 -11.08 1.48 -4.13
N ASP A 36 -11.66 2.01 -5.21
CA ASP A 36 -11.62 1.41 -6.53
C ASP A 36 -10.72 2.22 -7.45
N GLY A 37 -9.93 1.52 -8.28
CA GLY A 37 -8.99 2.16 -9.20
C GLY A 37 -7.84 2.88 -8.48
N LEU A 38 -7.22 2.24 -7.49
CA LEU A 38 -6.04 2.74 -6.80
C LEU A 38 -4.78 2.56 -7.68
N TRP A 39 -4.10 3.66 -7.95
CA TRP A 39 -2.80 3.69 -8.61
C TRP A 39 -1.80 4.38 -7.71
N LEU A 40 -0.65 3.75 -7.47
CA LEU A 40 0.40 4.30 -6.63
C LEU A 40 1.72 4.32 -7.40
N THR A 41 2.40 5.45 -7.40
CA THR A 41 3.76 5.58 -7.89
C THR A 41 4.70 5.58 -6.71
N ILE A 42 5.49 4.51 -6.59
CA ILE A 42 6.51 4.37 -5.55
C ILE A 42 7.90 4.59 -6.14
N ARG A 43 8.77 5.23 -5.36
CA ARG A 43 10.21 5.33 -5.64
C ARG A 43 10.93 4.58 -4.54
N LEU A 44 11.79 3.64 -4.91
CA LEU A 44 12.68 3.02 -3.95
C LEU A 44 13.62 4.10 -3.42
N THR A 45 13.60 4.29 -2.10
CA THR A 45 14.62 5.11 -1.46
C THR A 45 15.91 4.32 -1.57
N GLU A 46 16.86 4.85 -2.36
CA GLU A 46 18.26 4.47 -2.26
C GLU A 46 18.74 4.94 -0.88
N THR A 47 18.36 4.19 0.15
CA THR A 47 19.14 4.15 1.38
C THR A 47 20.54 3.78 0.92
N GLU A 48 21.49 4.68 1.18
CA GLU A 48 22.88 4.52 0.80
C GLU A 48 23.29 3.05 0.91
N ILE A 49 23.79 2.53 -0.21
CA ILE A 49 24.31 1.18 -0.34
C ILE A 49 25.56 1.11 0.54
N ASP A 50 25.37 0.96 1.84
CA ASP A 50 26.39 0.51 2.77
C ASP A 50 26.10 -0.96 3.04
N GLU A 51 26.83 -1.79 2.29
CA GLU A 51 27.07 -3.22 2.50
C GLU A 51 25.84 -4.18 2.43
N GLY A 52 25.52 -4.63 1.21
CA GLY A 52 25.31 -6.07 0.98
C GLY A 52 23.88 -6.58 0.88
N ILE A 53 22.84 -5.73 0.92
CA ILE A 53 21.46 -6.20 0.73
C ILE A 53 21.04 -6.00 -0.73
N ASP A 54 20.96 -7.12 -1.46
CA ASP A 54 20.48 -7.17 -2.83
C ASP A 54 18.98 -6.87 -2.89
N VAL A 55 18.66 -5.60 -3.14
CA VAL A 55 17.29 -5.06 -3.27
C VAL A 55 16.42 -5.82 -4.28
N ARG A 56 17.02 -6.57 -5.22
CA ARG A 56 16.28 -7.43 -6.15
C ARG A 56 15.62 -8.61 -5.45
N SER A 57 16.29 -9.20 -4.45
CA SER A 57 15.79 -10.37 -3.72
C SER A 57 14.54 -10.05 -2.88
N VAL A 58 14.47 -8.84 -2.31
CA VAL A 58 13.31 -8.38 -1.51
C VAL A 58 12.11 -8.12 -2.40
N PHE A 59 12.33 -7.52 -3.58
CA PHE A 59 11.26 -7.25 -4.54
C PHE A 59 10.70 -8.53 -5.17
N GLU A 60 11.56 -9.48 -5.53
CA GLU A 60 11.14 -10.80 -6.03
C GLU A 60 10.33 -11.57 -4.97
N SER A 61 10.73 -11.50 -3.70
CA SER A 61 10.02 -12.19 -2.60
C SER A 61 8.61 -11.63 -2.36
N MET A 62 8.41 -10.31 -2.49
CA MET A 62 7.08 -9.70 -2.35
C MET A 62 6.17 -9.99 -3.56
N THR A 63 6.75 -10.02 -4.76
CA THR A 63 5.99 -10.29 -5.99
C THR A 63 5.61 -11.78 -6.08
N ALA A 64 6.46 -12.68 -5.60
CA ALA A 64 6.20 -14.12 -5.56
C ALA A 64 4.96 -14.48 -4.71
N SER A 65 4.76 -13.82 -3.57
CA SER A 65 3.58 -14.04 -2.73
C SER A 65 2.25 -13.53 -3.30
N MET A 66 2.25 -12.75 -4.38
CA MET A 66 1.02 -12.31 -5.06
C MET A 66 0.63 -13.20 -6.26
N VAL A 67 1.48 -14.17 -6.64
CA VAL A 67 1.28 -15.02 -7.83
C VAL A 67 0.97 -16.48 -7.46
N GLU A 68 1.13 -16.88 -6.19
CA GLU A 68 0.60 -18.15 -5.67
C GLU A 68 -0.83 -17.96 -5.10
N GLU A 69 -1.81 -17.98 -6.01
CA GLU A 69 -3.15 -18.58 -5.79
C GLU A 69 -3.65 -19.23 -7.09
#